data_AF-A0A951LK00-F1
#
_entry.id   AF-A0A951LK00-F1
#
_cell.length_a   1.000
_cell.length_b   1.000
_cell.length_c   1.000
_cell.angle_alpha   90.00
_cell.angle_beta   90.00
_cell.angle_gamma   90.00
#
_symmetry.space_group_name_H-M   'P 1'
#
loop_
_entity.id
_entity.type
_entity.pdbx_description
1 polymer ?
#
loop_
_entity_poly.entity_id
_entity_poly.type
_entity_poly.pdbx_seq_one_letter_code
_entity_poly.pdbx_strand_id
1 'polypeptide(L)'
;MNKRDYIGEILSKKSRLYHAGQRWDKMAVRLGDIRSSQTFLADALEACEAFKYDHHIPDNVELTPMMEALERASINDDSQAEISRYFPIALIACIEGYFRLVFADLINHGSPYKENASKFDIKFTIDTAISLEKHSVSLGEFVAHLLPLNNLEDINANMSTLMGESFLAQFKKKRAETATQLHLFPTSDEEIDARIIGIIKRLFEKRHMYCHELYPPVTDSDDSFFLKSDNGASDAAIEFLWVSEAGVKELIAS
;
A
#
# COMPACT_ATOMS: atom_id res chain seq x y z
N MET A 1 -10.95 -30.54 -3.80
CA MET A 1 -10.52 -29.15 -3.52
C MET A 1 -11.79 -28.32 -3.35
N ASN A 2 -12.12 -27.85 -2.14
CA ASN A 2 -13.33 -27.07 -1.93
C ASN A 2 -13.22 -25.74 -2.68
N LYS A 3 -14.25 -25.40 -3.45
CA LYS A 3 -14.34 -24.13 -4.16
C LYS A 3 -14.41 -23.03 -3.10
N ARG A 4 -13.48 -22.08 -3.14
CA ARG A 4 -13.41 -20.98 -2.16
C ARG A 4 -14.73 -20.21 -2.16
N ASP A 5 -15.36 -20.09 -1.00
CA ASP A 5 -16.63 -19.37 -0.83
C ASP A 5 -16.36 -17.86 -0.71
N TYR A 6 -16.13 -17.24 -1.87
CA TYR A 6 -15.91 -15.81 -1.96
C TYR A 6 -17.10 -14.99 -1.41
N ILE A 7 -18.32 -15.53 -1.46
CA ILE A 7 -19.53 -14.83 -1.01
C ILE A 7 -19.58 -14.81 0.51
N GLY A 8 -19.37 -15.95 1.17
CA GLY A 8 -19.26 -16.02 2.63
C GLY A 8 -18.15 -15.11 3.17
N GLU A 9 -17.00 -15.05 2.49
CA GLU A 9 -15.92 -14.12 2.83
C GLU A 9 -16.36 -12.65 2.73
N ILE A 10 -17.02 -12.25 1.64
CA ILE A 10 -17.50 -10.87 1.43
C ILE A 10 -18.58 -10.49 2.46
N LEU A 11 -19.55 -11.38 2.70
CA LEU A 11 -20.63 -11.16 3.66
C LEU A 11 -20.12 -11.04 5.10
N SER A 12 -19.10 -11.83 5.48
CA SER A 12 -18.47 -11.71 6.80
C SER A 12 -17.71 -10.38 6.98
N LYS A 13 -17.18 -9.80 5.89
CA LYS A 13 -16.51 -8.50 5.90
C LYS A 13 -17.48 -7.32 5.91
N LYS A 14 -18.77 -7.54 5.61
CA LYS A 14 -19.81 -6.50 5.56
C LYS A 14 -20.03 -5.79 6.90
N SER A 15 -19.69 -6.43 8.04
CA SER A 15 -19.74 -5.75 9.35
C SER A 15 -18.71 -4.61 9.49
N ARG A 16 -17.85 -4.41 8.47
CA ARG A 16 -16.84 -3.36 8.42
C ARG A 16 -17.16 -2.28 7.38
N LEU A 17 -18.37 -2.23 6.80
CA LEU A 17 -18.66 -1.29 5.72
C LEU A 17 -18.49 0.17 6.16
N TYR A 18 -17.72 0.88 5.34
CA TYR A 18 -17.17 2.20 5.59
C TYR A 18 -18.03 3.27 4.91
N HIS A 19 -18.31 4.38 5.60
CA HIS A 19 -18.99 5.52 4.98
C HIS A 19 -18.05 6.23 3.98
N ALA A 20 -18.60 6.62 2.83
CA ALA A 20 -17.93 7.44 1.83
C ALA A 20 -17.33 8.70 2.50
N GLY A 21 -16.09 9.03 2.15
CA GLY A 21 -15.37 10.19 2.70
C GLY A 21 -14.39 9.91 3.84
N GLN A 22 -14.38 8.70 4.43
CA GLN A 22 -13.41 8.31 5.49
C GLN A 22 -12.33 7.31 5.04
N ARG A 23 -12.27 6.95 3.75
CA ARG A 23 -11.31 5.94 3.24
C ARG A 23 -9.85 6.36 3.46
N TRP A 24 -9.55 7.63 3.18
CA TRP A 24 -8.22 8.21 3.40
C TRP A 24 -7.88 8.25 4.88
N ASP A 25 -8.75 8.77 5.73
CA ASP A 25 -8.47 8.93 7.17
C ASP A 25 -8.06 7.58 7.82
N LYS A 26 -8.70 6.49 7.41
CA LYS A 26 -8.40 5.15 7.92
C LYS A 26 -7.07 4.60 7.39
N MET A 27 -6.76 4.85 6.12
CA MET A 27 -5.46 4.44 5.56
C MET A 27 -4.32 5.33 6.06
N ALA A 28 -4.56 6.62 6.25
CA ALA A 28 -3.58 7.60 6.67
C ALA A 28 -3.04 7.29 8.07
N VAL A 29 -3.91 6.92 9.02
CA VAL A 29 -3.47 6.46 10.35
C VAL A 29 -2.55 5.25 10.22
N ARG A 30 -2.98 4.23 9.47
CA ARG A 30 -2.21 3.00 9.32
C ARG A 30 -0.88 3.21 8.61
N LEU A 31 -0.86 4.03 7.55
CA LEU A 31 0.36 4.39 6.82
C LEU A 31 1.30 5.21 7.71
N GLY A 32 0.75 6.10 8.54
CA GLY A 32 1.49 6.85 9.55
C GLY A 32 2.15 5.94 10.57
N ASP A 33 1.44 4.93 11.09
CA ASP A 33 2.00 3.93 12.01
C ASP A 33 3.11 3.11 11.34
N ILE A 34 2.91 2.68 10.09
CA ILE A 34 3.92 1.93 9.32
C ILE A 34 5.17 2.78 9.11
N ARG A 35 5.01 4.02 8.63
CA ARG A 35 6.11 4.97 8.42
C ARG A 35 6.86 5.24 9.72
N SER A 36 6.15 5.50 10.82
CA SER A 36 6.76 5.77 12.13
C SER A 36 7.55 4.56 12.65
N SER A 37 7.01 3.35 12.46
CA SER A 37 7.71 2.10 12.81
C SER A 37 8.95 1.88 11.95
N GLN A 38 8.88 2.22 10.66
CA GLN A 38 10.00 2.14 9.73
C GLN A 38 11.12 3.12 10.11
N THR A 39 10.77 4.38 10.39
CA THR A 39 11.74 5.40 10.84
C THR A 39 12.39 5.00 12.15
N PHE A 40 11.60 4.59 13.15
CA PHE A 40 12.13 4.15 14.44
C PHE A 40 13.14 2.99 14.28
N LEU A 41 12.81 2.00 13.43
CA LEU A 41 13.72 0.89 13.18
C LEU A 41 15.01 1.36 12.47
N ALA A 42 14.89 2.21 11.46
CA ALA A 42 16.05 2.76 10.76
C ALA A 42 17.00 3.49 11.71
N ASP A 43 16.45 4.39 12.54
CA ASP A 43 17.21 5.16 13.53
C ASP A 43 17.88 4.23 14.57
N ALA A 44 17.16 3.19 15.03
CA ALA A 44 17.69 2.22 15.97
C ALA A 44 18.85 1.39 15.38
N LEU A 45 18.74 1.00 14.11
CA LEU A 45 19.78 0.25 13.40
C LEU A 45 21.03 1.10 13.18
N GLU A 46 20.86 2.36 12.76
CA GLU A 46 21.96 3.31 12.60
C GLU A 46 22.69 3.55 13.94
N ALA A 47 21.96 3.71 15.03
CA ALA A 47 22.55 3.85 16.36
C ALA A 47 23.31 2.58 16.81
N CYS A 48 22.79 1.39 16.50
CA CYS A 48 23.48 0.12 16.79
C CYS A 48 24.76 -0.03 15.96
N GLU A 49 24.74 0.35 14.68
CA GLU A 49 25.93 0.33 13.82
C GLU A 49 26.99 1.32 14.30
N ALA A 50 26.61 2.56 14.61
CA ALA A 50 27.53 3.56 15.16
C ALA A 50 28.21 3.06 16.45
N PHE A 51 27.46 2.41 17.34
CA PHE A 51 28.00 1.83 18.56
C PHE A 51 29.00 0.68 18.29
N LYS A 52 28.74 -0.17 17.29
CA LYS A 52 29.67 -1.25 16.89
C LYS A 52 31.01 -0.72 16.35
N TYR A 53 31.00 0.42 15.66
CA TYR A 53 32.20 0.98 15.02
C TYR A 53 33.05 1.86 15.95
N ASP A 54 32.45 2.54 16.94
CA ASP A 54 33.12 3.60 17.71
C ASP A 54 33.78 3.12 19.02
N HIS A 55 33.55 1.88 19.48
CA HIS A 55 34.12 1.40 20.75
C HIS A 55 34.90 0.08 20.66
N HIS A 56 36.22 0.22 20.76
CA HIS A 56 37.05 -0.72 21.51
C HIS A 56 36.64 -0.59 22.98
N ILE A 57 35.67 -1.39 23.42
CA ILE A 57 35.29 -1.45 24.85
C ILE A 57 36.51 -2.03 25.59
N PRO A 58 37.17 -1.28 26.48
CA PRO A 58 38.26 -1.83 27.27
C PRO A 58 37.74 -3.01 28.10
N ASP A 59 38.48 -4.12 28.18
CA ASP A 59 38.07 -5.38 28.86
C ASP A 59 37.64 -5.21 30.34
N ASN A 60 37.82 -4.02 30.91
CA ASN A 60 37.57 -3.66 32.30
C ASN A 60 36.41 -2.67 32.53
N VAL A 61 35.57 -2.38 31.51
CA VAL A 61 34.37 -1.55 31.69
C VAL A 61 33.15 -2.44 31.92
N GLU A 62 32.53 -2.33 33.11
CA GLU A 62 31.20 -2.89 33.33
C GLU A 62 30.21 -2.23 32.36
N LEU A 63 29.62 -3.03 31.46
CA LEU A 63 28.56 -2.58 30.58
C LEU A 63 27.42 -2.04 31.45
N THR A 64 27.04 -0.78 31.23
CA THR A 64 25.87 -0.24 31.92
C THR A 64 24.62 -1.05 31.55
N PRO A 65 23.57 -1.10 32.40
CA PRO A 65 22.31 -1.77 32.05
C PRO A 65 21.70 -1.30 30.73
N MET A 66 22.00 -0.06 30.30
CA MET A 66 21.61 0.49 29.01
C MET A 66 22.37 -0.16 27.84
N MET A 67 23.66 -0.44 28.00
CA MET A 67 24.47 -1.15 27.00
C MET A 67 24.06 -2.63 26.91
N GLU A 68 23.81 -3.30 28.04
CA GLU A 68 23.25 -4.66 28.03
C GLU A 68 21.85 -4.71 27.40
N ALA A 69 21.02 -3.69 27.65
CA ALA A 69 19.71 -3.58 27.01
C ALA A 69 19.83 -3.32 25.51
N LEU A 70 20.80 -2.51 25.06
CA LEU A 70 21.08 -2.27 23.65
C LEU A 70 21.62 -3.51 22.95
N GLU A 71 22.47 -4.28 23.63
CA GLU A 71 23.04 -5.54 23.11
C GLU A 71 21.98 -6.66 23.08
N ARG A 72 21.10 -6.75 24.08
CA ARG A 72 19.93 -7.65 24.03
C ARG A 72 18.86 -7.20 23.03
N ALA A 73 18.75 -5.89 22.82
CA ALA A 73 17.93 -5.30 21.76
C ALA A 73 18.64 -5.30 20.42
N SER A 74 19.89 -5.77 20.32
CA SER A 74 20.55 -5.97 19.04
C SER A 74 19.74 -7.04 18.31
N ILE A 75 18.87 -6.55 17.45
CA ILE A 75 18.09 -7.36 16.54
C ILE A 75 19.16 -8.03 15.69
N ASN A 76 19.35 -9.34 15.86
CA ASN A 76 20.29 -10.06 15.00
C ASN A 76 19.86 -9.90 13.54
N ASP A 77 20.81 -10.06 12.61
CA ASP A 77 20.57 -9.77 11.20
C ASP A 77 19.33 -10.52 10.65
N ASP A 78 19.08 -11.74 11.14
CA ASP A 78 17.89 -12.54 10.82
C ASP A 78 16.58 -11.88 11.26
N SER A 79 16.53 -11.33 12.47
CA SER A 79 15.33 -10.63 12.97
C SER A 79 15.13 -9.29 12.27
N GLN A 80 16.20 -8.60 11.88
CA GLN A 80 16.11 -7.36 11.10
C GLN A 80 15.56 -7.63 9.72
N ALA A 81 16.06 -8.68 9.08
CA ALA A 81 15.55 -9.18 7.80
C ALA A 81 14.06 -9.51 7.88
N GLU A 82 13.63 -10.23 8.90
CA GLU A 82 12.22 -10.62 9.06
C GLU A 82 11.29 -9.42 9.28
N ILE A 83 11.69 -8.45 10.11
CA ILE A 83 10.93 -7.21 10.31
C ILE A 83 10.91 -6.39 9.00
N SER A 84 12.02 -6.34 8.26
CA SER A 84 12.11 -5.59 7.00
C SER A 84 11.15 -6.14 5.93
N ARG A 85 10.94 -7.46 5.90
CA ARG A 85 9.97 -8.12 5.01
C ARG A 85 8.53 -7.71 5.27
N TYR A 86 8.21 -7.27 6.49
CA TYR A 86 6.87 -6.85 6.86
C TYR A 86 6.42 -5.57 6.13
N PHE A 87 7.33 -4.59 5.96
CA PHE A 87 6.97 -3.29 5.39
C PHE A 87 6.34 -3.37 4.00
N PRO A 88 6.93 -4.05 3.00
CA PRO A 88 6.30 -4.16 1.68
C PRO A 88 4.96 -4.86 1.74
N ILE A 89 4.81 -5.88 2.58
CA ILE A 89 3.52 -6.59 2.77
C ILE A 89 2.47 -5.63 3.34
N ALA A 90 2.81 -4.87 4.38
CA ALA A 90 1.91 -3.94 5.05
C ALA A 90 1.50 -2.78 4.13
N LEU A 91 2.46 -2.20 3.39
CA LEU A 91 2.22 -1.11 2.45
C LEU A 91 1.32 -1.55 1.28
N ILE A 92 1.60 -2.72 0.68
CA ILE A 92 0.73 -3.28 -0.37
C ILE A 92 -0.67 -3.59 0.18
N ALA A 93 -0.81 -4.09 1.39
CA ALA A 93 -2.12 -4.31 2.00
C ALA A 93 -2.94 -3.00 2.12
N CYS A 94 -2.29 -1.88 2.46
CA CYS A 94 -2.91 -0.56 2.45
C CYS A 94 -3.33 -0.13 1.03
N ILE A 95 -2.46 -0.32 0.03
CA ILE A 95 -2.76 0.04 -1.37
C ILE A 95 -3.92 -0.80 -1.93
N GLU A 96 -3.86 -2.13 -1.77
CA GLU A 96 -4.93 -3.05 -2.18
C GLU A 96 -6.26 -2.69 -1.50
N GLY A 97 -6.23 -2.45 -0.18
CA GLY A 97 -7.39 -2.07 0.59
C GLY A 97 -8.01 -0.75 0.12
N TYR A 98 -7.17 0.25 -0.11
CA TYR A 98 -7.59 1.56 -0.63
C TYR A 98 -8.26 1.43 -2.00
N PHE A 99 -7.62 0.80 -2.98
CA PHE A 99 -8.17 0.72 -4.34
C PHE A 99 -9.45 -0.12 -4.41
N ARG A 100 -9.62 -1.14 -3.56
CA ARG A 100 -10.92 -1.83 -3.44
C ARG A 100 -12.04 -0.88 -3.02
N LEU A 101 -11.77 0.03 -2.08
CA LEU A 101 -12.75 1.04 -1.66
C LEU A 101 -13.02 2.03 -2.79
N VAL A 102 -11.97 2.49 -3.49
CA VAL A 102 -12.13 3.40 -4.64
C VAL A 102 -12.97 2.78 -5.75
N PHE A 103 -12.71 1.54 -6.13
CA PHE A 103 -13.50 0.85 -7.16
C PHE A 103 -14.98 0.77 -6.76
N ALA A 104 -15.25 0.41 -5.50
CA ALA A 104 -16.61 0.33 -4.99
C ALA A 104 -17.29 1.71 -5.00
N ASP A 105 -16.60 2.74 -4.51
CA ASP A 105 -17.10 4.12 -4.45
C ASP A 105 -17.46 4.64 -5.84
N LEU A 106 -16.57 4.50 -6.83
CA LEU A 106 -16.80 4.97 -8.21
C LEU A 106 -18.00 4.26 -8.84
N ILE A 107 -18.09 2.94 -8.73
CA ILE A 107 -19.20 2.17 -9.32
C ILE A 107 -20.54 2.51 -8.63
N ASN A 108 -20.52 2.69 -7.32
CA ASN A 108 -21.71 3.04 -6.55
C ASN A 108 -22.14 4.50 -6.77
N HIS A 109 -21.20 5.39 -7.11
CA HIS A 109 -21.49 6.78 -7.44
C HIS A 109 -22.42 6.89 -8.68
N GLY A 110 -22.24 6.02 -9.67
CA GLY A 110 -23.15 5.90 -10.82
C GLY A 110 -22.47 6.10 -12.17
N SER A 111 -23.21 6.64 -13.15
CA SER A 111 -22.68 6.91 -14.48
C SER A 111 -21.62 8.03 -14.43
N PRO A 112 -20.52 7.97 -15.21
CA PRO A 112 -20.21 6.95 -16.22
C PRO A 112 -19.56 5.67 -15.66
N TYR A 113 -19.09 5.68 -14.41
CA TYR A 113 -18.29 4.59 -13.83
C TYR A 113 -19.03 3.26 -13.77
N LYS A 114 -20.32 3.28 -13.42
CA LYS A 114 -21.18 2.10 -13.35
C LYS A 114 -21.39 1.46 -14.72
N GLU A 115 -21.53 2.26 -15.76
CA GLU A 115 -21.65 1.78 -17.14
C GLU A 115 -20.31 1.23 -17.62
N ASN A 116 -19.21 1.93 -17.32
CA ASN A 116 -17.87 1.47 -17.62
C ASN A 116 -17.53 0.13 -16.93
N ALA A 117 -18.05 -0.12 -15.73
CA ALA A 117 -17.86 -1.39 -15.04
C ALA A 117 -18.43 -2.60 -15.81
N SER A 118 -19.38 -2.41 -16.73
CA SER A 118 -19.86 -3.49 -17.61
C SER A 118 -18.81 -4.02 -18.59
N LYS A 119 -17.71 -3.29 -18.79
CA LYS A 119 -16.58 -3.69 -19.65
C LYS A 119 -15.70 -4.75 -18.98
N PHE A 120 -15.86 -4.99 -17.68
CA PHE A 120 -15.12 -6.04 -16.99
C PHE A 120 -15.74 -7.42 -17.29
N ASP A 121 -14.90 -8.38 -17.68
CA ASP A 121 -15.32 -9.78 -17.84
C ASP A 121 -15.40 -10.46 -16.46
N ILE A 122 -16.55 -10.30 -15.80
CA ILE A 122 -16.79 -10.80 -14.45
C ILE A 122 -17.69 -12.03 -14.49
N LYS A 123 -17.16 -13.16 -14.03
CA LYS A 123 -17.91 -14.40 -13.86
C LYS A 123 -18.45 -14.51 -12.44
N PHE A 124 -19.74 -14.77 -12.29
CA PHE A 124 -20.37 -14.94 -10.98
C PHE A 124 -21.41 -16.06 -10.95
N THR A 125 -21.80 -16.47 -9.75
CA THR A 125 -22.71 -17.60 -9.52
C THR A 125 -24.13 -17.13 -9.23
N ILE A 126 -25.11 -18.04 -9.28
CA ILE A 126 -26.51 -17.73 -8.94
C ILE A 126 -26.62 -17.22 -7.49
N ASP A 127 -25.88 -17.81 -6.55
CA ASP A 127 -25.87 -17.34 -5.14
C ASP A 127 -25.44 -15.87 -5.05
N THR A 128 -24.51 -15.46 -5.91
CA THR A 128 -24.06 -14.07 -6.01
C THR A 128 -25.17 -13.14 -6.47
N ALA A 129 -25.96 -13.56 -7.46
CA ALA A 129 -27.12 -12.81 -7.93
C ALA A 129 -28.18 -12.66 -6.83
N ILE A 130 -28.43 -13.72 -6.07
CA ILE A 130 -29.36 -13.72 -4.92
C ILE A 130 -28.87 -12.75 -3.82
N SER A 131 -27.57 -12.73 -3.53
CA SER A 131 -26.99 -11.80 -2.55
C SER A 131 -27.13 -10.33 -2.96
N LEU A 132 -26.97 -10.02 -4.26
CA LEU A 132 -27.20 -8.69 -4.81
C LEU A 132 -28.67 -8.28 -4.73
N GLU A 133 -29.59 -9.19 -5.06
CA GLU A 133 -31.05 -8.97 -4.94
C GLU A 133 -31.47 -8.67 -3.49
N LYS A 134 -30.90 -9.40 -2.51
CA LYS A 134 -31.17 -9.19 -1.08
C LYS A 134 -30.52 -7.92 -0.51
N HIS A 135 -29.89 -7.08 -1.34
CA HIS A 135 -29.10 -5.91 -0.93
C HIS A 135 -28.06 -6.23 0.16
N SER A 136 -27.56 -7.46 0.15
CA SER A 136 -26.58 -7.92 1.12
C SER A 136 -25.17 -7.43 0.78
N VAL A 137 -24.90 -6.93 -0.42
CA VAL A 137 -23.65 -6.28 -0.85
C VAL A 137 -24.02 -5.26 -1.94
N SER A 138 -23.36 -4.11 -2.02
CA SER A 138 -23.58 -3.17 -3.14
C SER A 138 -22.95 -3.70 -4.43
N LEU A 139 -23.42 -3.23 -5.60
CA LEU A 139 -22.82 -3.63 -6.88
C LEU A 139 -21.33 -3.29 -6.93
N GLY A 140 -20.96 -2.09 -6.47
CA GLY A 140 -19.56 -1.65 -6.43
C GLY A 140 -18.70 -2.53 -5.52
N GLU A 141 -19.16 -2.82 -4.30
CA GLU A 141 -18.44 -3.73 -3.39
C GLU A 141 -18.23 -5.11 -4.00
N PHE A 142 -19.26 -5.63 -4.66
CA PHE A 142 -19.20 -6.93 -5.30
C PHE A 142 -18.18 -6.95 -6.44
N VAL A 143 -18.28 -6.00 -7.37
CA VAL A 143 -17.35 -5.89 -8.50
C VAL A 143 -15.92 -5.67 -8.02
N ALA A 144 -15.70 -4.74 -7.09
CA ALA A 144 -14.38 -4.41 -6.56
C ALA A 144 -13.66 -5.61 -5.93
N HIS A 145 -14.39 -6.57 -5.34
CA HIS A 145 -13.80 -7.79 -4.79
C HIS A 145 -13.37 -8.82 -5.83
N LEU A 146 -13.89 -8.72 -7.06
CA LEU A 146 -13.55 -9.63 -8.16
C LEU A 146 -12.46 -9.08 -9.07
N LEU A 147 -12.20 -7.77 -9.03
CA LEU A 147 -11.13 -7.16 -9.80
C LEU A 147 -9.75 -7.59 -9.26
N PRO A 148 -8.81 -7.95 -10.14
CA PRO A 148 -7.45 -8.28 -9.74
C PRO A 148 -6.75 -7.02 -9.20
N LEU A 149 -5.86 -7.20 -8.22
CA LEU A 149 -5.10 -6.14 -7.56
C LEU A 149 -3.71 -6.66 -7.15
N ASN A 150 -3.05 -7.40 -8.04
CA ASN A 150 -1.83 -8.13 -7.72
C ASN A 150 -0.56 -7.34 -8.07
N ASN A 151 -0.69 -6.28 -8.86
CA ASN A 151 0.39 -5.41 -9.31
C ASN A 151 -0.16 -4.01 -9.65
N LEU A 152 0.72 -3.09 -10.03
CA LEU A 152 0.34 -1.72 -10.40
C LEU A 152 -0.43 -1.69 -11.74
N GLU A 153 -0.13 -2.60 -12.65
CA GLU A 153 -0.78 -2.71 -13.95
C GLU A 153 -2.27 -3.07 -13.80
N ASP A 154 -2.61 -3.94 -12.85
CA ASP A 154 -3.99 -4.30 -12.49
C ASP A 154 -4.74 -3.06 -11.98
N ILE A 155 -4.13 -2.30 -11.06
CA ILE A 155 -4.70 -1.04 -10.55
C ILE A 155 -4.95 -0.07 -11.70
N ASN A 156 -3.94 0.15 -12.54
CA ASN A 156 -4.03 1.07 -13.66
C ASN A 156 -5.08 0.63 -14.68
N ALA A 157 -5.16 -0.66 -15.02
CA ALA A 157 -6.14 -1.19 -15.96
C ALA A 157 -7.57 -1.03 -15.43
N ASN A 158 -7.80 -1.39 -14.16
CA ASN A 158 -9.11 -1.27 -13.52
C ASN A 158 -9.56 0.19 -13.40
N MET A 159 -8.71 1.07 -12.86
CA MET A 159 -9.01 2.50 -12.77
C MET A 159 -9.25 3.09 -14.15
N SER A 160 -8.40 2.79 -15.13
CA SER A 160 -8.53 3.33 -16.48
C SER A 160 -9.82 2.89 -17.16
N THR A 161 -10.23 1.63 -16.94
CA THR A 161 -11.50 1.11 -17.43
C THR A 161 -12.67 1.86 -16.81
N LEU A 162 -12.67 2.05 -15.49
CA LEU A 162 -13.72 2.76 -14.78
C LEU A 162 -13.83 4.23 -15.20
N MET A 163 -12.69 4.92 -15.31
CA MET A 163 -12.64 6.34 -15.68
C MET A 163 -12.89 6.58 -17.18
N GLY A 164 -12.59 5.59 -18.03
CA GLY A 164 -12.64 5.73 -19.48
C GLY A 164 -11.40 6.40 -20.09
N GLU A 165 -10.35 6.62 -19.30
CA GLU A 165 -9.10 7.30 -19.69
C GLU A 165 -7.91 6.75 -18.89
N SER A 166 -6.67 7.11 -19.23
CA SER A 166 -5.49 6.56 -18.56
C SER A 166 -5.34 7.07 -17.12
N PHE A 167 -5.47 6.17 -16.14
CA PHE A 167 -5.28 6.47 -14.72
C PHE A 167 -3.88 7.01 -14.42
N LEU A 168 -2.81 6.32 -14.84
CA LEU A 168 -1.46 6.79 -14.56
C LEU A 168 -1.14 8.14 -15.21
N ALA A 169 -1.73 8.46 -16.37
CA ALA A 169 -1.60 9.79 -16.95
C ALA A 169 -2.27 10.86 -16.07
N GLN A 170 -3.49 10.59 -15.60
CA GLN A 170 -4.21 11.49 -14.70
C GLN A 170 -3.52 11.62 -13.34
N PHE A 171 -2.96 10.53 -12.81
CA PHE A 171 -2.16 10.55 -11.58
C PHE A 171 -0.98 11.52 -11.69
N LYS A 172 -0.17 11.40 -12.76
CA LYS A 172 1.00 12.28 -12.98
C LYS A 172 0.59 13.74 -13.12
N LYS A 173 -0.46 13.99 -13.91
CA LYS A 173 -1.04 15.33 -14.07
C LYS A 173 -1.46 15.88 -12.70
N LYS A 174 -2.17 15.06 -11.90
CA LYS A 174 -2.68 15.49 -10.60
C LYS A 174 -1.56 15.80 -9.62
N ARG A 175 -0.52 14.95 -9.56
CA ARG A 175 0.66 15.19 -8.74
C ARG A 175 1.32 16.52 -9.11
N ALA A 176 1.49 16.80 -10.40
CA ALA A 176 2.08 18.05 -10.86
C ALA A 176 1.25 19.28 -10.44
N GLU A 177 -0.09 19.19 -10.53
CA GLU A 177 -1.00 20.24 -10.05
C GLU A 177 -0.85 20.46 -8.53
N THR A 178 -0.85 19.37 -7.75
CA THR A 178 -0.74 19.43 -6.29
C THR A 178 0.62 19.97 -5.83
N ALA A 179 1.72 19.53 -6.45
CA ALA A 179 3.06 20.05 -6.17
C ALA A 179 3.16 21.57 -6.42
N THR A 180 2.53 22.04 -7.50
CA THR A 180 2.45 23.47 -7.84
C THR A 180 1.68 24.24 -6.77
N GLN A 181 0.54 23.72 -6.32
CA GLN A 181 -0.31 24.37 -5.30
C GLN A 181 0.36 24.48 -3.94
N LEU A 182 1.21 23.52 -3.57
CA LEU A 182 1.90 23.48 -2.29
C LEU A 182 3.28 24.14 -2.29
N HIS A 183 3.71 24.71 -3.43
CA HIS A 183 5.04 25.31 -3.60
C HIS A 183 6.19 24.39 -3.17
N LEU A 184 6.00 23.07 -3.28
CA LEU A 184 6.99 22.11 -2.77
C LEU A 184 8.23 22.07 -3.66
N PHE A 185 8.08 22.06 -4.99
CA PHE A 185 9.15 22.12 -6.02
C PHE A 185 8.55 22.55 -7.39
N PRO A 186 9.34 22.83 -8.45
CA PRO A 186 8.82 23.13 -9.79
C PRO A 186 8.03 21.96 -10.42
N THR A 187 7.17 22.28 -11.38
CA THR A 187 6.18 21.41 -12.06
C THR A 187 6.72 20.07 -12.58
N SER A 188 5.88 19.02 -12.47
CA SER A 188 6.00 17.69 -13.11
C SER A 188 7.43 17.18 -13.26
N ASP A 189 8.02 16.74 -12.15
CA ASP A 189 9.30 16.05 -12.23
C ASP A 189 9.07 14.60 -12.67
N GLU A 190 9.25 14.33 -13.97
CA GLU A 190 9.15 12.97 -14.55
C GLU A 190 10.00 11.96 -13.78
N GLU A 191 11.13 12.40 -13.18
CA GLU A 191 11.99 11.54 -12.37
C GLU A 191 11.29 11.13 -11.08
N ILE A 192 10.56 12.05 -10.43
CA ILE A 192 9.79 11.71 -9.22
C ILE A 192 8.62 10.79 -9.58
N ASP A 193 7.91 11.04 -10.68
CA ASP A 193 6.84 10.16 -11.14
C ASP A 193 7.36 8.75 -11.42
N ALA A 194 8.48 8.65 -12.15
CA ALA A 194 9.14 7.39 -12.44
C ALA A 194 9.60 6.68 -11.15
N ARG A 195 10.14 7.44 -10.19
CA ARG A 195 10.56 6.93 -8.88
C ARG A 195 9.37 6.34 -8.11
N ILE A 196 8.29 7.10 -7.90
CA ILE A 196 7.11 6.63 -7.16
C ILE A 196 6.55 5.37 -7.82
N ILE A 197 6.32 5.40 -9.14
CA ILE A 197 5.81 4.25 -9.90
C ILE A 197 6.73 3.04 -9.77
N GLY A 198 8.05 3.25 -9.90
CA GLY A 198 9.05 2.18 -9.76
C GLY A 198 9.04 1.56 -8.36
N ILE A 199 8.89 2.38 -7.32
CA ILE A 199 8.80 1.92 -5.93
C ILE A 199 7.53 1.10 -5.71
N ILE A 200 6.37 1.55 -6.20
CA ILE A 200 5.12 0.79 -6.05
C ILE A 200 5.20 -0.57 -6.75
N LYS A 201 5.78 -0.64 -7.95
CA LYS A 201 6.01 -1.92 -8.64
C LYS A 201 6.89 -2.85 -7.82
N ARG A 202 8.01 -2.33 -7.32
CA ARG A 202 8.96 -3.08 -6.50
C ARG A 202 8.33 -3.57 -5.18
N LEU A 203 7.41 -2.80 -4.59
CA LEU A 203 6.63 -3.22 -3.42
C LEU A 203 5.76 -4.45 -3.73
N PHE A 204 5.09 -4.48 -4.88
CA PHE A 204 4.29 -5.64 -5.30
C PHE A 204 5.16 -6.88 -5.53
N GLU A 205 6.29 -6.72 -6.20
CA GLU A 205 7.26 -7.79 -6.44
C GLU A 205 7.75 -8.39 -5.12
N LYS A 206 8.15 -7.54 -4.17
CA LYS A 206 8.65 -7.99 -2.86
C LYS A 206 7.57 -8.61 -2.00
N ARG A 207 6.35 -8.06 -1.99
CA ARG A 207 5.20 -8.70 -1.33
C ARG A 207 4.94 -10.09 -1.93
N HIS A 208 5.02 -10.24 -3.25
CA HIS A 208 4.82 -11.55 -3.89
C HIS A 208 5.89 -12.55 -3.43
N MET A 209 7.16 -12.17 -3.51
CA MET A 209 8.30 -12.95 -3.03
C MET A 209 8.13 -13.35 -1.55
N TYR A 210 7.90 -12.39 -0.66
CA TYR A 210 7.85 -12.63 0.79
C TYR A 210 6.64 -13.43 1.26
N CYS A 211 5.51 -13.35 0.56
CA CYS A 211 4.32 -14.12 0.94
C CYS A 211 4.28 -15.53 0.34
N HIS A 212 4.98 -15.79 -0.77
CA HIS A 212 4.80 -17.04 -1.54
C HIS A 212 6.07 -17.89 -1.67
N GLU A 213 7.25 -17.35 -1.35
CA GLU A 213 8.49 -18.13 -1.34
C GLU A 213 8.79 -18.68 0.06
N LEU A 214 9.21 -19.95 0.14
CA LEU A 214 9.43 -20.66 1.41
C LEU A 214 10.65 -20.18 2.20
N TYR A 215 11.59 -19.50 1.54
CA TYR A 215 12.77 -18.91 2.16
C TYR A 215 13.39 -17.88 1.21
N PRO A 216 12.73 -16.74 0.97
CA PRO A 216 13.26 -15.73 0.06
C PRO A 216 14.56 -15.20 0.67
N PRO A 217 15.70 -15.38 0.00
CA PRO A 217 16.94 -14.91 0.55
C PRO A 217 16.89 -13.38 0.68
N VAL A 218 17.31 -12.85 1.84
CA VAL A 218 17.60 -11.41 1.96
C VAL A 218 18.97 -11.23 1.29
N THR A 219 19.00 -11.31 -0.03
CA THR A 219 20.25 -11.48 -0.78
C THR A 219 21.00 -10.19 -1.05
N ASP A 220 20.40 -9.01 -0.87
CA ASP A 220 21.07 -7.78 -1.27
C ASP A 220 20.81 -6.61 -0.32
N SER A 221 21.76 -5.68 -0.31
CA SER A 221 21.70 -4.31 0.22
C SER A 221 20.46 -3.50 -0.21
N ASP A 222 19.58 -4.10 -1.01
CA ASP A 222 18.45 -3.54 -1.72
C ASP A 222 17.15 -3.58 -0.89
N ASP A 223 17.13 -4.28 0.25
CA ASP A 223 16.03 -4.26 1.22
C ASP A 223 16.17 -3.13 2.25
N SER A 224 17.39 -2.61 2.44
CA SER A 224 17.63 -1.35 3.17
C SER A 224 16.82 -0.18 2.57
N PHE A 225 16.49 -0.27 1.28
CA PHE A 225 15.61 0.67 0.60
C PHE A 225 14.23 0.77 1.26
N PHE A 226 13.68 -0.34 1.77
CA PHE A 226 12.41 -0.36 2.51
C PHE A 226 12.53 0.15 3.93
N LEU A 227 13.75 0.38 4.41
CA LEU A 227 14.05 0.96 5.72
C LEU A 227 14.38 2.45 5.63
N LYS A 228 14.74 2.98 4.45
CA LYS A 228 15.03 4.43 4.28
C LYS A 228 13.87 5.30 4.76
N SER A 229 14.13 6.10 5.79
CA SER A 229 13.18 7.00 6.43
C SER A 229 12.70 8.10 5.49
N ASP A 230 13.61 8.66 4.70
CA ASP A 230 13.32 9.70 3.72
C ASP A 230 13.30 9.15 2.30
N ASN A 231 12.30 9.56 1.52
CA ASN A 231 12.19 9.23 0.10
C ASN A 231 12.14 7.72 -0.19
N GLY A 232 11.85 6.93 0.84
CA GLY A 232 11.76 5.49 0.81
C GLY A 232 10.36 4.99 0.44
N ALA A 233 10.12 3.72 0.73
CA ALA A 233 8.91 3.03 0.30
C ALA A 233 7.62 3.57 0.91
N SER A 234 7.63 3.91 2.20
CA SER A 234 6.45 4.47 2.88
C SER A 234 6.05 5.83 2.32
N ASP A 235 7.01 6.72 2.06
CA ASP A 235 6.74 8.05 1.49
C ASP A 235 6.12 7.93 0.09
N ALA A 236 6.68 7.08 -0.76
CA ALA A 236 6.13 6.84 -2.09
C ALA A 236 4.71 6.25 -2.04
N ALA A 237 4.43 5.32 -1.12
CA ALA A 237 3.10 4.75 -0.94
C ALA A 237 2.09 5.80 -0.44
N ILE A 238 2.50 6.64 0.52
CA ILE A 238 1.68 7.74 1.05
C ILE A 238 1.37 8.75 -0.06
N GLU A 239 2.38 9.20 -0.81
CA GLU A 239 2.21 10.14 -1.91
C GLU A 239 1.31 9.56 -3.00
N PHE A 240 1.54 8.31 -3.40
CA PHE A 240 0.73 7.61 -4.40
C PHE A 240 -0.74 7.57 -4.00
N LEU A 241 -1.05 7.17 -2.77
CA LEU A 241 -2.43 7.07 -2.29
C LEU A 241 -3.06 8.44 -2.05
N TRP A 242 -2.31 9.42 -1.58
CA TRP A 242 -2.80 10.77 -1.33
C TRP A 242 -3.17 11.50 -2.63
N VAL A 243 -2.32 11.42 -3.65
CA VAL A 243 -2.59 12.00 -4.97
C VAL A 243 -3.75 11.27 -5.65
N SER A 244 -3.79 9.95 -5.54
CA SER A 244 -4.94 9.15 -6.02
C SER A 244 -6.24 9.60 -5.36
N GLU A 245 -6.21 9.85 -4.05
CA GLU A 245 -7.36 10.34 -3.29
C GLU A 245 -7.82 11.72 -3.74
N ALA A 246 -6.89 12.64 -3.98
CA ALA A 246 -7.21 13.95 -4.51
C ALA A 246 -7.91 13.84 -5.87
N GLY A 247 -7.42 12.99 -6.77
CA GLY A 247 -8.06 12.72 -8.06
C GLY A 247 -9.44 12.10 -7.92
N VAL A 248 -9.60 11.07 -7.08
CA VAL A 248 -10.90 10.40 -6.86
C VAL A 248 -11.93 11.35 -6.25
N LYS A 249 -11.54 12.26 -5.35
CA LYS A 249 -12.46 13.27 -4.80
C LYS A 249 -13.02 14.18 -5.88
N GLU A 250 -12.21 14.59 -6.86
CA GLU A 250 -12.68 15.41 -7.98
C GLU A 250 -13.65 14.65 -8.88
N LEU A 251 -13.35 13.38 -9.17
CA LEU A 251 -14.19 12.50 -9.98
C LEU A 251 -15.57 12.24 -9.37
N ILE A 252 -15.69 12.26 -8.03
CA ILE A 252 -16.95 12.03 -7.31
C ILE A 252 -17.70 13.36 -7.04
N ALA A 253 -16.99 14.49 -7.11
CA ALA A 253 -17.60 15.81 -6.92
C ALA A 253 -18.21 16.40 -8.21
N SER A 254 -17.79 15.90 -9.39
CA SER A 254 -18.30 16.26 -10.72
C SER A 254 -19.61 15.56 -11.05
#